data_AF-A0A382BPW7-F1
#
_entry.id   AF-A0A382BPW7-F1
#
_cell.length_a   1.000
_cell.length_b   1.000
_cell.length_c   1.000
_cell.angle_alpha   90.00
_cell.angle_beta   90.00
_cell.angle_gamma   90.00
#
_symmetry.space_group_name_H-M   'P 1'
#
loop_
_entity.id
_entity.type
_entity.pdbx_description
1 polymer ?
#
loop_
_entity_poly.entity_id
_entity_poly.type
_entity_poly.pdbx_seq_one_letter_code
_entity_poly.pdbx_strand_id
1 'polypeptide(L)' 'ELAELHAPGGLVEAGFVVIDGSDIEATPVGRMFIRNVAMVFDARLRARGTDGPAFSRTV' A
#
# COMPACT_ATOMS: atom_id res chain seq x y z
N GLU A 1 8.57 4.30 -2.32
CA GLU A 1 7.09 4.26 -2.22
C GLU A 1 6.45 3.97 -3.57
N LEU A 2 6.63 4.81 -4.60
CA LEU A 2 6.03 4.58 -5.93
C LEU A 2 6.40 3.22 -6.55
N ALA A 3 7.69 2.83 -6.49
CA ALA A 3 8.13 1.53 -6.98
C ALA A 3 7.49 0.33 -6.23
N GLU A 4 7.07 0.52 -4.98
CA GLU A 4 6.43 -0.50 -4.16
C GLU A 4 4.95 -0.69 -4.56
N LEU A 5 4.27 0.39 -4.95
CA LEU A 5 2.92 0.31 -5.53
C LEU A 5 2.90 -0.50 -6.83
N HIS A 6 3.97 -0.39 -7.62
CA HIS A 6 4.17 -1.07 -8.91
C HIS A 6 4.82 -2.45 -8.80
N ALA A 7 5.23 -2.89 -7.62
CA ALA A 7 5.86 -4.19 -7.46
C ALA A 7 4.90 -5.30 -7.94
N PRO A 8 5.40 -6.44 -8.43
CA PRO A 8 4.54 -7.58 -8.78
C PRO A 8 3.66 -7.99 -7.59
N GLY A 9 2.35 -8.14 -7.82
CA GLY A 9 1.35 -8.34 -6.78
C GLY A 9 1.08 -7.12 -5.88
N GLY A 10 1.64 -5.96 -6.24
CA GLY A 10 1.48 -4.70 -5.54
C GLY A 10 0.11 -4.06 -5.74
N LEU A 11 -0.09 -2.90 -5.13
CA LEU A 11 -1.41 -2.26 -5.04
C LEU A 11 -1.98 -1.81 -6.39
N VAL A 12 -1.14 -1.56 -7.40
CA VAL A 12 -1.59 -1.26 -8.77
C VAL A 12 -2.14 -2.52 -9.43
N GLU A 13 -1.40 -3.62 -9.39
CA GLU A 13 -1.82 -4.89 -10.00
C GLU A 13 -3.05 -5.47 -9.30
N ALA A 14 -3.14 -5.29 -7.97
CA ALA A 14 -4.31 -5.66 -7.16
C ALA A 14 -5.54 -4.76 -7.41
N GLY A 15 -5.41 -3.67 -8.18
CA GLY A 15 -6.51 -2.76 -8.50
C GLY A 15 -6.97 -1.88 -7.33
N PHE A 16 -6.12 -1.68 -6.31
CA PHE A 16 -6.44 -0.83 -5.16
C PHE A 16 -6.09 0.62 -5.39
N VAL A 17 -5.09 0.89 -6.22
CA VAL A 17 -4.75 2.26 -6.63
C VAL A 17 -4.58 2.35 -8.13
N VAL A 18 -4.87 3.53 -8.67
CA VAL A 18 -4.45 3.95 -10.00
C VAL A 18 -3.48 5.12 -9.85
N ILE A 19 -2.54 5.22 -10.78
CA ILE A 19 -1.58 6.32 -10.84
C ILE A 19 -1.82 7.06 -12.14
N ASP A 20 -2.21 8.33 -12.03
CA ASP A 20 -2.46 9.22 -13.16
C ASP A 20 -1.55 10.44 -13.04
N GLY A 21 -0.53 10.51 -13.89
CA GLY A 21 0.48 11.56 -13.84
C GLY A 21 1.19 11.63 -12.48
N SER A 22 0.96 12.70 -11.72
CA SER A 22 1.51 12.92 -10.38
C SER A 22 0.62 12.43 -9.25
N ASP A 23 -0.59 11.95 -9.57
CA ASP A 23 -1.62 11.67 -8.59
C ASP A 23 -1.77 10.16 -8.37
N ILE A 24 -2.01 9.80 -7.11
CA ILE A 24 -2.27 8.42 -6.69
C ILE A 24 -3.69 8.39 -6.17
N GLU A 25 -4.59 7.72 -6.87
CA GLU A 25 -5.99 7.61 -6.48
C GLU A 25 -6.33 6.22 -6.00
N ALA A 26 -6.94 6.12 -4.81
CA ALA A 26 -7.53 4.88 -4.35
C ALA A 26 -8.82 4.60 -5.13
N THR A 27 -8.88 3.42 -5.76
CA THR A 27 -10.09 2.94 -6.44
C THR A 27 -11.22 2.72 -5.44
N PRO A 28 -12.48 2.57 -5.88
CA PRO A 28 -13.57 2.24 -4.96
C PRO A 28 -13.28 1.02 -4.06
N VAL A 29 -12.60 0.01 -4.60
CA VAL A 29 -12.16 -1.17 -3.82
C VAL A 29 -11.01 -0.79 -2.88
N GLY A 30 -9.99 -0.09 -3.38
CA GLY A 30 -8.85 0.32 -2.55
C GLY A 30 -9.22 1.24 -1.38
N ARG A 31 -10.30 2.02 -1.50
CA ARG A 31 -10.84 2.83 -0.39
C ARG A 31 -11.39 1.96 0.75
N MET A 32 -11.90 0.77 0.46
CA MET A 32 -12.31 -0.19 1.50
C MET A 32 -11.08 -0.78 2.23
N PHE A 33 -9.94 -0.84 1.54
CA PHE A 33 -8.65 -1.29 2.07
C PHE A 33 -7.67 -0.11 2.28
N ILE A 34 -8.18 1.07 2.64
CA ILE A 34 -7.36 2.30 2.68
C ILE A 34 -6.16 2.18 3.63
N ARG A 35 -6.27 1.33 4.66
CA ARG A 35 -5.14 1.02 5.54
C ARG A 35 -3.99 0.34 4.78
N ASN A 36 -4.27 -0.63 3.92
CA ASN A 36 -3.25 -1.30 3.10
C ASN A 36 -2.55 -0.28 2.19
N VAL A 37 -3.33 0.63 1.59
CA VAL A 37 -2.80 1.71 0.75
C VAL A 37 -1.90 2.67 1.54
N ALA A 38 -2.37 3.16 2.68
CA ALA A 38 -1.64 4.12 3.50
C ALA A 38 -0.35 3.55 4.10
N MET A 39 -0.32 2.25 4.41
CA MET A 39 0.84 1.59 5.01
C MET A 39 2.09 1.64 4.13
N VAL A 40 1.95 1.70 2.79
CA VAL A 40 3.09 1.85 1.86
C VAL A 40 3.87 3.15 2.13
N PHE A 41 3.20 4.17 2.65
CA PHE A 41 3.78 5.48 2.97
C PHE A 41 4.14 5.63 4.45
N ASP A 42 3.93 4.60 5.27
CA ASP A 42 4.20 4.68 6.71
C ASP A 42 5.70 4.43 7.00
N ALA A 43 6.45 5.52 7.17
CA ALA A 43 7.87 5.46 7.52
C ALA A 43 8.16 4.72 8.85
N ARG A 44 7.20 4.67 9.78
CA ARG A 44 7.38 3.96 11.06
C ARG A 44 7.38 2.45 10.86
N LEU A 45 6.58 1.95 9.91
CA LEU A 45 6.58 0.53 9.56
C LEU A 45 7.91 0.12 8.93
N ARG A 46 8.45 0.96 8.04
CA ARG A 46 9.79 0.73 7.45
C ARG A 46 10.89 0.73 8.53
N ALA A 47 10.83 1.66 9.48
CA ALA A 47 11.83 1.81 10.54
C ALA A 47 11.81 0.68 11.57
N ARG A 48 10.66 0.03 11.81
CA ARG A 48 10.56 -1.11 12.73
C ARG A 48 11.19 -2.39 12.20
N GLY A 49 11.46 -2.49 10.90
CA GLY A 49 11.86 -3.74 10.25
C GLY A 49 10.75 -4.81 10.30
N THR A 50 10.97 -5.93 9.61
CA THR A 50 10.04 -7.08 9.59
C THR A 50 10.13 -7.96 10.85
N ASP A 51 11.05 -7.64 11.76
CA ASP A 51 11.36 -8.45 12.95
C ASP A 51 10.41 -8.11 14.12
N GLY A 52 9.13 -8.48 13.95
CA GLY A 52 8.16 -8.42 15.03
C GLY A 52 6.78 -8.89 14.58
N PRO A 53 5.97 -9.50 15.48
CA PRO A 53 4.62 -9.89 15.14
C PRO A 53 3.81 -8.65 14.73
N ALA A 54 3.44 -8.56 13.45
CA ALA A 54 2.49 -7.57 12.98
C ALA A 54 1.09 -7.99 13.46
N PHE A 55 0.60 -7.31 14.50
CA PHE A 55 -0.75 -7.53 15.07
C PHE A 55 -1.89 -7.26 14.08
N SER A 56 -1.61 -6.68 12.92
CA SER A 56 -2.56 -6.45 11.85
C SER A 56 -2.02 -7.05 10.56
N ARG A 57 -2.46 -8.27 10.25
CA ARG A 57 -2.34 -8.85 8.91
C ARG A 57 -3.40 -8.21 8.04
N THR A 58 -2.98 -7.31 7.19
CA THR A 58 -3.78 -6.83 6.06
C THR A 58 -4.01 -8.00 5.12
N VAL A 59 -5.25 -8.14 4.64
CA VAL A 59 -5.62 -9.16 3.64
C VAL A 59 -5.01 -8.87 2.29
#